data_AF-A0A0W0WTS5-F1
#
_entry.id   AF-A0A0W0WTS5-F1
#
_cell.length_a   1.000
_cell.length_b   1.000
_cell.length_c   1.000
_cell.angle_alpha   90.00
_cell.angle_beta   90.00
_cell.angle_gamma   90.00
#
_symmetry.space_group_name_H-M   'P 1'
#
loop_
_entity.id
_entity.type
_entity.pdbx_description
1 polymer ?
#
loop_
_entity_poly.entity_id
_entity_poly.type
_entity_poly.pdbx_seq_one_letter_code
_entity_poly.pdbx_strand_id
1 'polypeptide(L)'
;MQNKPFDMICNILFLLPYAENAALVNKHQKIDDLYLIRAIVDFSIRALELFIEGNLQAFDPQVGENLCQIRAYKLFHLSKKWLCSAETLTEFHHEIERFKIYKLQIEDVICGWENAIKQAAVYNQQLDGVEKISDFLSRHQLLFSLQQEFAFIIACYFLTYFNIRKDDLPIAMNLEHITREFHISKYRANRLTHRYQQLICKLGCHFILKIAEELPADLGYAELLPKLCLISDEDRMVLPCYTVSQIIFYHSIQKKIPVLLVVQRIDQSSAFKSDLVYFLLVGKEETIDYDLVNSNSQALDYCMVVTGEILHEQESIEHYVRRILAENPLKIILANTASHPQYSGKRLEALRNNPFLLISDSNEIAAQHTDNLINLRRYALESGCSQQNRTLFFLRHIYANKLKDEIKQLQLKYQGEAYDAYAMLNP
;
A
#
# COMPACT_ATOMS: atom_id res chain seq x y z
N MET A 1 -18.86 16.23 -13.86
CA MET A 1 -18.91 16.24 -12.39
C MET A 1 -17.80 17.16 -11.91
N GLN A 2 -18.11 18.21 -11.14
CA GLN A 2 -17.13 19.18 -10.68
C GLN A 2 -16.19 18.53 -9.66
N ASN A 3 -14.88 18.51 -9.95
CA ASN A 3 -13.81 18.15 -9.02
C ASN A 3 -13.78 19.18 -7.89
N LYS A 4 -14.47 18.88 -6.79
CA LYS A 4 -14.13 19.54 -5.51
C LYS A 4 -12.79 18.96 -5.04
N PRO A 5 -11.88 19.79 -4.51
CA PRO A 5 -10.69 19.28 -3.84
C PRO A 5 -11.15 18.31 -2.73
N PHE A 6 -10.58 17.11 -2.74
CA PHE A 6 -10.93 16.01 -1.83
C PHE A 6 -10.38 16.27 -0.41
N ASP A 7 -10.81 17.35 0.23
CA ASP A 7 -10.59 17.55 1.67
C ASP A 7 -11.60 16.69 2.44
N MET A 8 -11.40 15.37 2.37
CA MET A 8 -12.13 14.43 3.19
C MET A 8 -11.65 14.60 4.63
N ILE A 9 -12.45 15.29 5.44
CA ILE A 9 -12.26 15.40 6.89
C ILE A 9 -12.28 13.98 7.46
N CYS A 10 -11.14 13.55 8.01
CA CYS A 10 -11.01 12.26 8.66
C CYS A 10 -11.03 12.45 10.18
N ASN A 11 -11.65 11.50 10.88
CA ASN A 11 -11.71 11.48 12.33
C ASN A 11 -11.67 10.03 12.83
N ILE A 12 -11.73 9.83 14.14
CA ILE A 12 -11.65 8.50 14.76
C ILE A 12 -12.67 7.47 14.21
N LEU A 13 -13.83 7.91 13.71
CA LEU A 13 -14.85 7.00 13.14
C LEU A 13 -14.34 6.25 11.91
N PHE A 14 -13.33 6.76 11.22
CA PHE A 14 -12.70 6.07 10.08
C PHE A 14 -11.98 4.79 10.51
N LEU A 15 -11.54 4.75 11.76
CA LEU A 15 -10.85 3.62 12.36
C LEU A 15 -11.82 2.63 13.02
N LEU A 16 -13.12 2.92 13.07
CA LEU A 16 -14.14 2.05 13.68
C LEU A 16 -14.84 1.17 12.64
N PRO A 17 -15.43 0.02 13.03
CA PRO A 17 -16.14 -0.87 12.12
C PRO A 17 -17.52 -0.36 11.69
N TYR A 18 -17.86 0.90 11.99
CA TYR A 18 -19.19 1.48 11.87
C TYR A 18 -19.30 2.49 10.73
N ALA A 19 -20.53 2.69 10.23
CA ALA A 19 -20.86 3.89 9.49
C ALA A 19 -21.06 5.05 10.49
N GLU A 20 -20.86 6.29 10.03
CA GLU A 20 -20.99 7.49 10.88
C GLU A 20 -22.37 7.63 11.54
N ASN A 21 -23.41 7.10 10.88
CA ASN A 21 -24.80 7.12 11.33
C ASN A 21 -25.21 5.86 12.12
N ALA A 22 -24.26 5.00 12.53
CA ALA A 22 -24.58 3.82 13.31
C ALA A 22 -25.25 4.20 14.65
N ALA A 23 -26.34 3.51 14.99
CA ALA A 23 -27.09 3.76 16.20
C ALA A 23 -26.52 2.96 17.38
N LEU A 24 -26.33 3.63 18.50
CA LEU A 24 -26.00 3.05 19.81
C LEU A 24 -27.29 2.97 20.62
N VAL A 25 -27.72 1.75 20.95
CA VAL A 25 -29.08 1.52 21.44
C VAL A 25 -29.21 1.39 22.95
N ASN A 26 -28.11 1.16 23.68
CA ASN A 26 -28.15 1.01 25.13
C ASN A 26 -26.81 1.33 25.78
N LYS A 27 -26.80 1.42 27.11
CA LYS A 27 -25.60 1.79 27.88
C LYS A 27 -24.44 0.81 27.78
N HIS A 28 -24.72 -0.49 27.63
CA HIS A 28 -23.69 -1.53 27.47
C HIS A 28 -22.98 -1.43 26.12
N GLN A 29 -23.73 -1.21 25.04
CA GLN A 29 -23.13 -0.99 23.73
C GLN A 29 -22.24 0.26 23.70
N LYS A 30 -22.68 1.34 24.35
CA LYS A 30 -21.92 2.60 24.42
C LYS A 30 -20.59 2.42 25.14
N ILE A 31 -20.59 1.75 26.29
CA ILE A 31 -19.35 1.49 27.03
C ILE A 31 -18.44 0.47 26.30
N ASP A 32 -19.00 -0.57 25.68
CA ASP A 32 -18.25 -1.51 24.85
C ASP A 32 -17.56 -0.80 23.68
N ASP A 33 -18.23 0.16 23.06
CA ASP A 33 -17.67 0.95 21.97
C ASP A 33 -16.60 1.94 22.44
N LEU A 34 -16.72 2.52 23.64
CA LEU A 34 -15.63 3.29 24.25
C LEU A 34 -14.39 2.43 24.49
N TYR A 35 -14.55 1.20 24.99
CA TYR A 35 -13.45 0.25 25.15
C TYR A 35 -12.81 -0.13 23.82
N LEU A 36 -13.61 -0.35 22.77
CA LEU A 36 -13.09 -0.59 21.42
C LEU A 36 -12.31 0.62 20.89
N ILE A 37 -12.83 1.84 21.05
CA ILE A 37 -12.13 3.07 20.65
C ILE A 37 -10.77 3.16 21.36
N ARG A 38 -10.73 2.94 22.68
CA ARG A 38 -9.48 2.92 23.46
C ARG A 38 -8.48 1.90 22.90
N ALA A 39 -8.91 0.66 22.63
CA ALA A 39 -8.04 -0.37 22.07
C ALA A 39 -7.50 0.00 20.67
N ILE A 40 -8.32 0.65 19.84
CA ILE A 40 -7.89 1.16 18.52
C ILE A 40 -6.89 2.31 18.68
N VAL A 41 -7.07 3.20 19.64
CA VAL A 41 -6.13 4.28 19.95
C VAL A 41 -4.79 3.71 20.43
N ASP A 42 -4.80 2.73 21.33
CA ASP A 42 -3.61 2.03 21.79
C ASP A 42 -2.85 1.37 20.63
N PHE A 43 -3.58 0.67 19.77
CA PHE A 43 -3.01 0.08 18.56
C PHE A 43 -2.43 1.13 17.61
N SER A 44 -3.12 2.27 17.47
CA SER A 44 -2.70 3.39 16.62
C SER A 44 -1.39 4.02 17.10
N ILE A 45 -1.24 4.24 18.41
CA ILE A 45 0.00 4.74 19.02
C ILE A 45 1.16 3.82 18.65
N ARG A 46 1.00 2.50 18.87
CA ARG A 46 2.02 1.51 18.51
C ARG A 46 2.36 1.51 17.02
N ALA A 47 1.35 1.61 16.15
CA ALA A 47 1.54 1.67 14.71
C ALA A 47 2.37 2.90 14.30
N LEU A 48 2.08 4.05 14.89
CA LEU A 48 2.77 5.31 14.59
C LEU A 48 4.20 5.32 15.14
N GLU A 49 4.43 4.78 16.34
CA GLU A 49 5.78 4.63 16.92
C GLU A 49 6.66 3.71 16.05
N LEU A 50 6.13 2.57 15.60
CA LEU A 50 6.85 1.66 14.68
C LEU A 50 7.12 2.29 13.30
N PHE A 51 6.26 3.20 12.84
CA PHE A 51 6.49 3.89 11.57
C PHE A 51 7.70 4.82 11.67
N ILE A 52 7.89 5.50 12.81
CA ILE A 52 9.05 6.36 13.06
C ILE A 52 10.37 5.58 13.07
N GLU A 53 10.36 4.33 13.55
CA GLU A 53 11.52 3.44 13.47
C GLU A 53 11.93 3.14 12.02
N GLY A 54 11.06 3.46 11.05
CA GLY A 54 11.29 3.32 9.62
C GLY A 54 11.24 1.88 9.13
N ASN A 55 10.57 0.99 9.87
CA ASN A 55 10.33 -0.39 9.46
C ASN A 55 9.14 -0.49 8.50
N LEU A 56 9.32 -0.05 7.24
CA LEU A 56 8.23 0.03 6.27
C LEU A 56 7.62 -1.34 5.90
N GLN A 57 8.39 -2.43 6.05
CA GLN A 57 7.89 -3.81 5.81
C GLN A 57 6.74 -4.19 6.75
N ALA A 58 6.67 -3.60 7.96
CA ALA A 58 5.57 -3.80 8.89
C ALA A 58 4.26 -3.13 8.44
N PHE A 59 4.29 -2.35 7.36
CA PHE A 59 3.16 -1.60 6.80
C PHE A 59 2.82 -2.04 5.38
N ASP A 60 3.25 -3.23 4.96
CA ASP A 60 2.97 -3.77 3.64
C ASP A 60 1.89 -4.87 3.70
N PRO A 61 0.61 -4.50 3.78
CA PRO A 61 -0.48 -5.47 3.85
C PRO A 61 -0.76 -6.06 2.48
N GLN A 62 -1.31 -7.27 2.45
CA GLN A 62 -1.99 -7.78 1.26
C GLN A 62 -3.46 -7.41 1.29
N VAL A 63 -3.89 -6.77 0.22
CA VAL A 63 -5.20 -6.13 0.13
C VAL A 63 -5.77 -6.55 -1.20
N GLY A 64 -6.46 -7.69 -1.23
CA GLY A 64 -7.05 -8.34 -2.39
C GLY A 64 -6.81 -7.65 -3.75
N GLU A 65 -7.68 -6.70 -4.08
CA GLU A 65 -7.74 -6.02 -5.38
C GLU A 65 -6.98 -4.68 -5.43
N ASN A 66 -6.41 -4.21 -4.33
CA ASN A 66 -5.54 -3.04 -4.33
C ASN A 66 -4.11 -3.44 -4.66
N LEU A 67 -3.54 -2.72 -5.60
CA LEU A 67 -2.22 -2.98 -6.15
C LEU A 67 -1.11 -2.73 -5.12
N CYS A 68 -0.20 -3.68 -4.95
CA CYS A 68 0.95 -3.55 -4.05
C CYS A 68 1.79 -2.31 -4.37
N GLN A 69 1.98 -2.00 -5.66
CA GLN A 69 2.71 -0.81 -6.09
C GLN A 69 2.12 0.51 -5.57
N ILE A 70 0.80 0.63 -5.43
CA ILE A 70 0.17 1.85 -4.87
C ILE A 70 0.59 2.04 -3.42
N ARG A 71 0.53 0.97 -2.63
CA ARG A 71 0.87 1.01 -1.21
C ARG A 71 2.35 1.27 -1.01
N ALA A 72 3.20 0.52 -1.73
CA ALA A 72 4.65 0.72 -1.74
C ALA A 72 4.99 2.18 -2.00
N TYR A 73 4.44 2.75 -3.08
CA TYR A 73 4.74 4.11 -3.45
C TYR A 73 4.25 5.13 -2.44
N LYS A 74 3.03 4.95 -1.92
CA LYS A 74 2.49 5.84 -0.89
C LYS A 74 3.30 5.78 0.40
N LEU A 75 3.70 4.58 0.85
CA LEU A 75 4.54 4.41 2.04
C LEU A 75 5.91 5.06 1.86
N PHE A 76 6.51 4.93 0.67
CA PHE A 76 7.73 5.65 0.33
C PHE A 76 7.53 7.17 0.48
N HIS A 77 6.48 7.74 -0.11
CA HIS A 77 6.20 9.18 0.00
C HIS A 77 5.94 9.63 1.43
N LEU A 78 5.23 8.82 2.22
CA LEU A 78 5.01 9.10 3.65
C LEU A 78 6.31 9.04 4.44
N SER A 79 7.20 8.08 4.16
CA SER A 79 8.52 8.01 4.81
C SER A 79 9.37 9.23 4.47
N LYS A 80 9.30 9.69 3.21
CA LYS A 80 10.01 10.91 2.78
C LYS A 80 9.45 12.17 3.42
N LYS A 81 8.13 12.26 3.55
CA LYS A 81 7.48 13.40 4.21
C LYS A 81 7.83 13.46 5.69
N TRP A 82 7.69 12.35 6.40
CA TRP A 82 7.68 12.37 7.86
C TRP A 82 9.04 12.07 8.51
N LEU A 83 9.89 11.29 7.84
CA LEU A 83 11.12 10.76 8.45
C LEU A 83 12.40 11.41 7.93
N CYS A 84 12.31 12.40 7.02
CA CYS A 84 13.50 13.01 6.39
C CYS A 84 14.06 14.25 7.10
N SER A 85 13.25 14.97 7.90
CA SER A 85 13.71 16.16 8.61
C SER A 85 13.34 16.11 10.08
N ALA A 86 14.13 16.80 10.91
CA ALA A 86 13.85 16.90 12.35
C ALA A 86 12.52 17.64 12.63
N GLU A 87 12.15 18.60 11.78
CA GLU A 87 10.90 19.36 11.89
C GLU A 87 9.68 18.45 11.69
N THR A 88 9.62 17.73 10.56
CA THR A 88 8.50 16.83 10.25
C THR A 88 8.42 15.66 11.23
N LEU A 89 9.57 15.19 11.72
CA LEU A 89 9.62 14.16 12.75
C LEU A 89 9.05 14.66 14.09
N THR A 90 9.34 15.92 14.44
CA THR A 90 8.77 16.57 15.63
C THR A 90 7.25 16.72 15.50
N GLU A 91 6.75 17.11 14.32
CA GLU A 91 5.31 17.14 14.05
C GLU A 91 4.66 15.76 14.17
N PHE A 92 5.31 14.70 13.66
CA PHE A 92 4.81 13.34 13.79
C PHE A 92 4.76 12.90 15.26
N HIS A 93 5.81 13.18 16.04
CA HIS A 93 5.80 12.92 17.49
C HIS A 93 4.69 13.69 18.20
N HIS A 94 4.43 14.93 17.82
CA HIS A 94 3.31 15.70 18.37
C HIS A 94 1.97 15.01 18.11
N GLU A 95 1.76 14.43 16.93
CA GLU A 95 0.56 13.65 16.63
C GLU A 95 0.45 12.39 17.50
N ILE A 96 1.55 11.67 17.74
CA ILE A 96 1.56 10.54 18.69
C ILE A 96 1.13 11.00 20.10
N GLU A 97 1.67 12.13 20.57
CA GLU A 97 1.28 12.70 21.87
C GLU A 97 -0.19 13.14 21.89
N ARG A 98 -0.72 13.67 20.78
CA ARG A 98 -2.17 13.95 20.65
C ARG A 98 -3.01 12.68 20.81
N PHE A 99 -2.58 11.54 20.24
CA PHE A 99 -3.25 10.25 20.47
C PHE A 99 -3.16 9.78 21.92
N LYS A 100 -2.02 9.97 22.60
CA LYS A 100 -1.86 9.63 24.02
C LYS A 100 -2.76 10.48 24.93
N ILE A 101 -2.87 11.77 24.66
CA ILE A 101 -3.80 12.66 25.38
C ILE A 101 -5.25 12.21 25.12
N TYR A 102 -5.58 11.92 23.87
CA TYR A 102 -6.92 11.44 23.51
C TYR A 102 -7.29 10.12 24.20
N LYS A 103 -6.32 9.20 24.37
CA LYS A 103 -6.49 7.98 25.17
C LYS A 103 -6.93 8.30 26.60
N LEU A 104 -6.25 9.22 27.28
CA LEU A 104 -6.59 9.61 28.65
C LEU A 104 -8.02 10.19 28.73
N GLN A 105 -8.41 11.00 27.74
CA GLN A 105 -9.78 11.53 27.66
C GLN A 105 -10.83 10.40 27.53
N ILE A 106 -10.55 9.37 26.74
CA ILE A 106 -11.44 8.21 26.62
C ILE A 106 -11.54 7.46 27.95
N GLU A 107 -10.41 7.26 28.64
CA GLU A 107 -10.36 6.57 29.94
C GLU A 107 -11.16 7.32 31.02
N ASP A 108 -11.09 8.66 31.04
CA ASP A 108 -11.91 9.49 31.94
C ASP A 108 -13.41 9.32 31.64
N VAL A 109 -13.80 9.33 30.36
CA VAL A 109 -15.20 9.11 29.95
C VAL A 109 -15.66 7.69 30.32
N ILE A 110 -14.83 6.66 30.12
CA ILE A 110 -15.12 5.28 30.53
C ILE A 110 -15.39 5.22 32.04
N CYS A 111 -14.50 5.80 32.86
CA CYS A 111 -14.67 5.81 34.32
C CYS A 111 -15.98 6.50 34.74
N GLY A 112 -16.32 7.63 34.12
CA GLY A 112 -17.59 8.31 34.34
C GLY A 112 -18.81 7.44 33.99
N TRP A 113 -18.75 6.73 32.85
CA TRP A 113 -19.79 5.82 32.40
C TRP A 113 -19.96 4.61 33.32
N GLU A 114 -18.87 3.98 33.77
CA GLU A 114 -18.95 2.85 34.70
C GLU A 114 -19.64 3.23 36.00
N ASN A 115 -19.31 4.40 36.55
CA ASN A 115 -19.94 4.90 37.76
C ASN A 115 -21.43 5.19 37.56
N ALA A 116 -21.78 5.83 36.43
CA ALA A 116 -23.17 6.10 36.09
C ALA A 116 -23.99 4.81 35.90
N ILE A 117 -23.43 3.79 35.24
CA ILE A 117 -24.08 2.48 35.03
C ILE A 117 -24.30 1.77 36.37
N LYS A 118 -23.30 1.76 37.26
CA LYS A 118 -23.39 1.14 38.60
C LYS A 118 -24.50 1.78 39.45
N GLN A 119 -24.72 3.09 39.31
CA GLN A 119 -25.77 3.82 40.04
C GLN A 119 -27.16 3.67 39.39
N ALA A 120 -27.21 3.40 38.09
CA ALA A 120 -28.46 3.24 37.33
C ALA A 120 -29.03 1.82 37.47
N ALA A 121 -29.75 1.57 38.57
CA ALA A 121 -30.47 0.31 38.81
C ALA A 121 -31.68 0.09 37.88
N VAL A 122 -32.17 1.14 37.23
CA VAL A 122 -33.34 1.13 36.33
C VAL A 122 -32.97 1.83 35.01
N TYR A 123 -33.82 1.69 34.00
CA TYR A 123 -33.70 2.41 32.72
C TYR A 123 -33.43 3.90 32.95
N ASN A 124 -32.42 4.43 32.26
CA ASN A 124 -32.08 5.84 32.26
C ASN A 124 -32.04 6.33 30.82
N GLN A 125 -32.95 7.23 30.44
CA GLN A 125 -33.05 7.72 29.06
C GLN A 125 -31.74 8.32 28.51
N GLN A 126 -30.89 8.91 29.35
CA GLN A 126 -29.61 9.48 28.92
C GLN A 126 -28.56 8.39 28.63
N LEU A 127 -28.61 7.26 29.35
CA LEU A 127 -27.69 6.14 29.17
C LEU A 127 -28.19 5.14 28.12
N ASP A 128 -29.49 4.84 28.18
CA ASP A 128 -30.16 3.80 27.40
C ASP A 128 -30.89 4.32 26.14
N GLY A 129 -30.97 5.64 25.96
CA GLY A 129 -31.58 6.23 24.76
C GLY A 129 -30.77 5.94 23.50
N VAL A 130 -31.47 5.72 22.38
CA VAL A 130 -30.84 5.54 21.07
C VAL A 130 -30.21 6.85 20.62
N GLU A 131 -28.91 6.84 20.31
CA GLU A 131 -28.20 7.99 19.74
C GLU A 131 -27.22 7.53 18.65
N LYS A 132 -26.86 8.40 17.71
CA LYS A 132 -25.85 8.08 16.70
C LYS A 132 -24.47 8.09 17.34
N ILE A 133 -23.56 7.25 16.85
CA ILE A 133 -22.18 7.24 17.35
C ILE A 133 -21.48 8.60 17.18
N SER A 134 -21.72 9.32 16.08
CA SER A 134 -21.20 10.67 15.88
C SER A 134 -21.63 11.64 16.98
N ASP A 135 -22.91 11.57 17.35
CA ASP A 135 -23.53 12.48 18.32
C ASP A 135 -23.06 12.14 19.73
N PHE A 136 -22.97 10.84 20.03
CA PHE A 136 -22.39 10.31 21.26
C PHE A 136 -20.95 10.80 21.47
N LEU A 137 -20.08 10.61 20.48
CA LEU A 137 -18.69 11.06 20.58
C LEU A 137 -18.58 12.58 20.66
N SER A 138 -19.38 13.32 19.89
CA SER A 138 -19.37 14.78 19.93
C SER A 138 -19.77 15.33 21.30
N ARG A 139 -20.81 14.74 21.93
CA ARG A 139 -21.27 15.13 23.27
C ARG A 139 -20.18 14.94 24.34
N HIS A 140 -19.34 13.92 24.19
CA HIS A 140 -18.22 13.65 25.10
C HIS A 140 -16.90 14.27 24.62
N GLN A 141 -16.91 15.11 23.59
CA GLN A 141 -15.72 15.70 22.99
C GLN A 141 -14.68 14.67 22.51
N LEU A 142 -15.15 13.47 22.15
CA LEU A 142 -14.33 12.36 21.69
C LEU A 142 -14.23 12.28 20.16
N LEU A 143 -14.71 13.27 19.42
CA LEU A 143 -14.56 13.31 17.96
C LEU A 143 -13.14 13.79 17.58
N PHE A 144 -12.16 12.89 17.69
CA PHE A 144 -10.77 13.19 17.40
C PHE A 144 -10.52 13.38 15.90
N SER A 145 -10.03 14.57 15.53
CA SER A 145 -9.62 14.87 14.15
C SER A 145 -8.34 14.11 13.79
N LEU A 146 -8.38 13.42 12.65
CA LEU A 146 -7.34 12.51 12.18
C LEU A 146 -6.92 12.89 10.76
N GLN A 147 -5.62 13.03 10.51
CA GLN A 147 -5.16 13.22 9.12
C GLN A 147 -5.23 11.90 8.34
N GLN A 148 -5.55 11.98 7.04
CA GLN A 148 -5.66 10.83 6.14
C GLN A 148 -4.39 9.97 6.10
N GLU A 149 -3.23 10.59 6.26
CA GLU A 149 -1.93 9.92 6.21
C GLU A 149 -1.75 8.98 7.40
N PHE A 150 -2.05 9.44 8.62
CA PHE A 150 -2.02 8.59 9.81
C PHE A 150 -3.06 7.47 9.73
N ALA A 151 -4.27 7.77 9.25
CA ALA A 151 -5.30 6.76 9.02
C ALA A 151 -4.81 5.66 8.06
N PHE A 152 -4.09 6.04 7.00
CA PHE A 152 -3.48 5.09 6.06
C PHE A 152 -2.38 4.24 6.71
N ILE A 153 -1.48 4.86 7.48
CA ILE A 153 -0.40 4.16 8.20
C ILE A 153 -0.98 3.14 9.19
N ILE A 154 -1.93 3.56 10.03
CA ILE A 154 -2.58 2.70 11.04
C ILE A 154 -3.28 1.51 10.37
N ALA A 155 -4.04 1.76 9.31
CA ALA A 155 -4.76 0.70 8.60
C ALA A 155 -3.80 -0.29 7.90
N CYS A 156 -2.69 0.19 7.33
CA CYS A 156 -1.68 -0.66 6.74
C CYS A 156 -0.99 -1.55 7.80
N TYR A 157 -0.63 -0.98 8.94
CA TYR A 157 -0.04 -1.74 10.04
C TYR A 157 -1.00 -2.80 10.58
N PHE A 158 -2.27 -2.44 10.81
CA PHE A 158 -3.29 -3.38 11.27
C PHE A 158 -3.40 -4.59 10.35
N LEU A 159 -3.55 -4.37 9.05
CA LEU A 159 -3.72 -5.45 8.09
C LEU A 159 -2.45 -6.30 7.91
N THR A 160 -1.28 -5.73 8.19
CA THR A 160 -0.01 -6.47 8.17
C THR A 160 0.17 -7.28 9.45
N TYR A 161 -0.10 -6.69 10.61
CA TYR A 161 0.07 -7.31 11.92
C TYR A 161 -0.86 -8.51 12.13
N PHE A 162 -2.08 -8.44 11.60
CA PHE A 162 -3.06 -9.51 11.73
C PHE A 162 -3.11 -10.46 10.52
N ASN A 163 -2.18 -10.37 9.56
CA ASN A 163 -2.16 -11.34 8.47
C ASN A 163 -1.55 -12.69 8.89
N ILE A 164 -2.02 -13.76 8.26
CA ILE A 164 -1.42 -15.08 8.30
C ILE A 164 -0.51 -15.17 7.08
N ARG A 165 0.76 -15.56 7.27
CA ARG A 165 1.73 -15.70 6.20
C ARG A 165 2.07 -17.16 5.94
N LYS A 166 2.29 -17.49 4.68
CA LYS A 166 2.89 -18.74 4.21
C LYS A 166 4.00 -18.39 3.23
N ASP A 167 5.21 -18.85 3.48
CA ASP A 167 6.40 -18.53 2.67
C ASP A 167 6.57 -17.00 2.52
N ASP A 168 6.45 -16.28 3.65
CA ASP A 168 6.44 -14.81 3.76
C ASP A 168 5.30 -14.05 3.03
N LEU A 169 4.48 -14.76 2.26
CA LEU A 169 3.33 -14.22 1.55
C LEU A 169 2.07 -14.23 2.42
N PRO A 170 1.35 -13.10 2.55
CA PRO A 170 0.07 -13.08 3.25
C PRO A 170 -0.98 -13.94 2.53
N ILE A 171 -1.71 -14.78 3.28
CA ILE A 171 -2.74 -15.66 2.71
C ILE A 171 -4.15 -15.35 3.21
N ALA A 172 -4.27 -14.84 4.43
CA ALA A 172 -5.56 -14.57 5.06
C ALA A 172 -5.40 -13.59 6.24
N MET A 173 -6.53 -13.08 6.74
CA MET A 173 -6.58 -12.30 7.97
C MET A 173 -6.89 -13.20 9.16
N ASN A 174 -6.13 -13.06 10.24
CA ASN A 174 -6.31 -13.77 11.49
C ASN A 174 -7.41 -13.11 12.34
N LEU A 175 -8.67 -13.38 11.99
CA LEU A 175 -9.83 -12.81 12.69
C LEU A 175 -9.89 -13.20 14.18
N GLU A 176 -9.37 -14.38 14.55
CA GLU A 176 -9.31 -14.82 15.94
C GLU A 176 -8.32 -14.00 16.76
N HIS A 177 -7.16 -13.67 16.18
CA HIS A 177 -6.20 -12.76 16.79
C HIS A 177 -6.81 -11.38 17.01
N ILE A 178 -7.52 -10.83 16.01
CA ILE A 178 -8.22 -9.53 16.14
C ILE A 178 -9.27 -9.59 17.25
N THR A 179 -10.09 -10.64 17.29
CA THR A 179 -11.13 -10.82 18.33
C THR A 179 -10.54 -10.83 19.74
N ARG A 180 -9.39 -11.49 19.93
CA ARG A 180 -8.71 -11.54 21.24
C ARG A 180 -8.08 -10.22 21.61
N GLU A 181 -7.36 -9.58 20.69
CA GLU A 181 -6.64 -8.32 20.95
C GLU A 181 -7.61 -7.17 21.26
N PHE A 182 -8.71 -7.05 20.52
CA PHE A 182 -9.68 -5.96 20.67
C PHE A 182 -10.89 -6.31 21.55
N HIS A 183 -10.97 -7.55 22.05
CA HIS A 183 -12.12 -8.05 22.80
C HIS A 183 -13.47 -7.86 22.09
N ILE A 184 -13.50 -8.10 20.78
CA ILE A 184 -14.70 -7.93 19.93
C ILE A 184 -15.16 -9.23 19.29
N SER A 185 -16.44 -9.31 18.93
CA SER A 185 -16.98 -10.44 18.18
C SER A 185 -16.29 -10.63 16.82
N LYS A 186 -16.25 -11.87 16.32
CA LYS A 186 -15.70 -12.20 15.00
C LYS A 186 -16.35 -11.38 13.87
N TYR A 187 -17.64 -11.06 14.00
CA TYR A 187 -18.35 -10.19 13.06
C TYR A 187 -17.79 -8.76 13.06
N ARG A 188 -17.55 -8.16 14.24
CA ARG A 188 -16.93 -6.83 14.35
C ARG A 188 -15.48 -6.85 13.84
N ALA A 189 -14.71 -7.89 14.14
CA ALA A 189 -13.35 -8.08 13.62
C ALA A 189 -13.32 -8.14 12.08
N ASN A 190 -14.25 -8.87 11.47
CA ASN A 190 -14.38 -8.93 10.02
C ASN A 190 -14.76 -7.57 9.41
N ARG A 191 -15.72 -6.86 10.01
CA ARG A 191 -16.09 -5.50 9.57
C ARG A 191 -14.94 -4.51 9.68
N LEU A 192 -14.16 -4.57 10.75
CA LEU A 192 -12.98 -3.71 10.95
C LEU A 192 -11.93 -3.96 9.85
N THR A 193 -11.62 -5.24 9.61
CA THR A 193 -10.72 -5.67 8.52
C THR A 193 -11.19 -5.12 7.17
N HIS A 194 -12.46 -5.33 6.84
CA HIS A 194 -13.05 -4.87 5.60
C HIS A 194 -13.00 -3.34 5.46
N ARG A 195 -13.32 -2.62 6.53
CA ARG A 195 -13.26 -1.17 6.58
C ARG A 195 -11.86 -0.65 6.31
N TYR A 196 -10.83 -1.28 6.87
CA TYR A 196 -9.44 -0.87 6.69
C TYR A 196 -8.96 -1.16 5.28
N GLN A 197 -9.36 -2.29 4.68
CA GLN A 197 -9.11 -2.58 3.28
C GLN A 197 -9.74 -1.53 2.37
N GLN A 198 -11.02 -1.17 2.58
CA GLN A 198 -11.67 -0.10 1.82
C GLN A 198 -10.98 1.25 1.99
N LEU A 199 -10.56 1.58 3.22
CA LEU A 199 -9.89 2.83 3.54
C LEU A 199 -8.59 2.99 2.77
N ILE A 200 -7.70 1.99 2.81
CA ILE A 200 -6.41 2.05 2.11
C ILE A 200 -6.58 1.99 0.59
N CYS A 201 -7.57 1.26 0.08
CA CYS A 201 -7.93 1.27 -1.34
C CYS A 201 -8.29 2.69 -1.79
N LYS A 202 -9.22 3.33 -1.08
CA LYS A 202 -9.68 4.69 -1.38
C LYS A 202 -8.54 5.71 -1.29
N LEU A 203 -7.84 5.72 -0.16
CA LEU A 203 -6.75 6.67 0.08
C LEU A 203 -5.54 6.43 -0.86
N GLY A 204 -5.33 5.18 -1.31
CA GLY A 204 -4.33 4.83 -2.30
C GLY A 204 -4.70 5.30 -3.70
N CYS A 205 -5.93 5.04 -4.16
CA CYS A 205 -6.37 5.49 -5.48
C CYS A 205 -6.43 7.02 -5.58
N HIS A 206 -6.90 7.72 -4.54
CA HIS A 206 -6.85 9.18 -4.49
C HIS A 206 -5.41 9.72 -4.57
N PHE A 207 -4.46 9.04 -3.92
CA PHE A 207 -3.05 9.41 -3.99
C PHE A 207 -2.52 9.28 -5.43
N ILE A 208 -2.79 8.18 -6.14
CA ILE A 208 -2.35 8.04 -7.54
C ILE A 208 -3.02 9.04 -8.47
N LEU A 209 -4.31 9.37 -8.25
CA LEU A 209 -4.99 10.43 -8.99
C LEU A 209 -4.25 11.77 -8.85
N LYS A 210 -3.81 12.13 -7.64
CA LYS A 210 -2.99 13.33 -7.41
C LYS A 210 -1.62 13.24 -8.10
N ILE A 211 -0.94 12.10 -8.01
CA ILE A 211 0.36 11.90 -8.67
C ILE A 211 0.23 12.02 -10.20
N ALA A 212 -0.87 11.56 -10.78
CA ALA A 212 -1.12 11.68 -12.21
C ALA A 212 -1.23 13.14 -12.69
N GLU A 213 -1.65 14.07 -11.82
CA GLU A 213 -1.68 15.50 -12.10
C GLU A 213 -0.29 16.15 -12.10
N GLU A 214 0.71 15.53 -11.47
CA GLU A 214 2.10 16.02 -11.44
C GLU A 214 2.92 15.62 -12.68
N LEU A 215 2.39 14.69 -13.50
CA LEU A 215 3.02 14.21 -14.72
C LEU A 215 2.76 15.13 -15.92
N PRO A 216 3.62 15.09 -16.96
CA PRO A 216 3.40 15.83 -18.20
C PRO A 216 2.00 15.61 -18.81
N ALA A 217 1.36 16.71 -19.20
CA ALA A 217 -0.04 16.72 -19.64
C ALA A 217 -0.27 15.93 -20.95
N ASP A 218 0.74 15.83 -21.80
CA ASP A 218 0.74 15.06 -23.05
C ASP A 218 0.58 13.55 -22.83
N LEU A 219 0.89 13.05 -21.62
CA LEU A 219 0.63 11.65 -21.25
C LEU A 219 -0.86 11.37 -20.99
N GLY A 220 -1.67 12.42 -20.76
CA GLY A 220 -3.13 12.34 -20.65
C GLY A 220 -3.68 11.66 -19.38
N TYR A 221 -2.82 11.28 -18.41
CA TYR A 221 -3.26 10.52 -17.23
C TYR A 221 -4.23 11.30 -16.33
N ALA A 222 -4.05 12.61 -16.18
CA ALA A 222 -4.93 13.44 -15.36
C ALA A 222 -6.39 13.41 -15.84
N GLU A 223 -6.62 13.31 -17.15
CA GLU A 223 -7.97 13.19 -17.72
C GLU A 223 -8.48 11.74 -17.72
N LEU A 224 -7.58 10.80 -18.01
CA LEU A 224 -7.92 9.40 -18.25
C LEU A 224 -8.18 8.64 -16.95
N LEU A 225 -7.29 8.78 -15.97
CA LEU A 225 -7.28 7.96 -14.75
C LEU A 225 -8.55 8.09 -13.90
N PRO A 226 -9.19 9.27 -13.73
CA PRO A 226 -10.47 9.36 -13.04
C PRO A 226 -11.57 8.49 -13.64
N LYS A 227 -11.55 8.27 -14.97
CA LYS A 227 -12.51 7.41 -15.68
C LYS A 227 -12.24 5.92 -15.49
N LEU A 228 -11.01 5.57 -15.08
CA LEU A 228 -10.54 4.22 -14.79
C LEU A 228 -10.62 3.88 -13.29
N CYS A 229 -10.95 4.85 -12.44
CA CYS A 229 -11.11 4.61 -11.00
C CYS A 229 -12.49 4.02 -10.74
N LEU A 230 -12.54 2.72 -10.46
CA LEU A 230 -13.79 1.96 -10.33
C LEU A 230 -13.95 1.37 -8.93
N ILE A 231 -15.15 0.87 -8.65
CA ILE A 231 -15.45 0.11 -7.44
C ILE A 231 -15.50 -1.38 -7.78
N SER A 232 -14.66 -2.18 -7.14
CA SER A 232 -14.60 -3.64 -7.30
C SER A 232 -15.53 -4.37 -6.34
N ASP A 233 -15.31 -5.68 -6.18
CA ASP A 233 -15.90 -6.48 -5.11
C ASP A 233 -15.61 -5.83 -3.74
N GLU A 234 -16.48 -6.10 -2.75
CA GLU A 234 -16.31 -5.61 -1.36
C GLU A 234 -16.27 -4.05 -1.26
N ASP A 235 -16.84 -3.37 -2.26
CA ASP A 235 -16.90 -1.91 -2.40
C ASP A 235 -15.54 -1.20 -2.25
N ARG A 236 -14.48 -1.86 -2.75
CA ARG A 236 -13.12 -1.31 -2.75
C ARG A 236 -12.89 -0.46 -4.00
N MET A 237 -12.26 0.69 -3.83
CA MET A 237 -11.83 1.53 -4.95
C MET A 237 -10.56 0.96 -5.58
N VAL A 238 -10.53 0.79 -6.90
CA VAL A 238 -9.42 0.15 -7.62
C VAL A 238 -9.07 0.92 -8.90
N LEU A 239 -7.84 0.70 -9.36
CA LEU A 239 -7.26 1.27 -10.59
C LEU A 239 -6.56 0.15 -11.37
N PRO A 240 -6.38 0.30 -12.69
CA PRO A 240 -5.80 -0.75 -13.53
C PRO A 240 -4.29 -0.92 -13.30
N CYS A 241 -3.83 -2.17 -13.18
CA CYS A 241 -2.46 -2.54 -12.81
C CYS A 241 -1.38 -1.84 -13.66
N TYR A 242 -1.49 -1.93 -14.99
CA TYR A 242 -0.51 -1.39 -15.91
C TYR A 242 -0.45 0.15 -15.87
N THR A 243 -1.59 0.82 -16.01
CA THR A 243 -1.66 2.29 -16.04
C THR A 243 -1.12 2.90 -14.75
N VAL A 244 -1.47 2.32 -13.60
CA VAL A 244 -0.93 2.75 -12.30
C VAL A 244 0.58 2.58 -12.25
N SER A 245 1.09 1.47 -12.77
CA SER A 245 2.53 1.20 -12.79
C SER A 245 3.26 2.22 -13.67
N GLN A 246 2.72 2.57 -14.84
CA GLN A 246 3.28 3.64 -15.67
C GLN A 246 3.36 4.97 -14.90
N ILE A 247 2.25 5.38 -14.27
CA ILE A 247 2.21 6.63 -13.49
C ILE A 247 3.27 6.62 -12.38
N ILE A 248 3.32 5.54 -11.59
CA ILE A 248 4.27 5.41 -10.48
C ILE A 248 5.71 5.47 -10.99
N PHE A 249 6.04 4.68 -12.03
CA PHE A 249 7.42 4.57 -12.49
C PHE A 249 7.90 5.79 -13.28
N TYR A 250 7.01 6.47 -14.03
CA TYR A 250 7.34 7.74 -14.66
C TYR A 250 7.55 8.83 -13.62
N HIS A 251 6.70 8.88 -12.59
CA HIS A 251 6.86 9.83 -11.51
C HIS A 251 8.12 9.55 -10.66
N SER A 252 8.48 8.29 -10.43
CA SER A 252 9.75 7.96 -9.75
C SER A 252 10.97 8.35 -10.57
N ILE A 253 10.93 8.25 -11.91
CA ILE A 253 12.01 8.77 -12.77
C ILE A 253 12.11 10.29 -12.61
N GLN A 254 11.00 11.02 -12.76
CA GLN A 254 10.97 12.49 -12.66
C GLN A 254 11.45 13.00 -11.29
N LYS A 255 11.06 12.33 -10.20
CA LYS A 255 11.43 12.72 -8.83
C LYS A 255 12.71 12.05 -8.34
N LYS A 256 13.45 11.33 -9.20
CA LYS A 256 14.67 10.59 -8.85
C LYS A 256 14.49 9.66 -7.64
N ILE A 257 13.31 9.04 -7.53
CA ILE A 257 13.00 8.06 -6.49
C ILE A 257 13.72 6.75 -6.84
N PRO A 258 14.54 6.21 -5.93
CA PRO A 258 15.30 5.01 -6.22
C PRO A 258 14.42 3.76 -6.25
N VAL A 259 14.73 2.89 -7.21
CA VAL A 259 14.11 1.59 -7.38
C VAL A 259 15.20 0.53 -7.26
N LEU A 260 15.07 -0.38 -6.29
CA LEU A 260 15.90 -1.56 -6.18
C LEU A 260 15.18 -2.73 -6.86
N LEU A 261 15.63 -3.09 -8.06
CA LEU A 261 15.15 -4.28 -8.76
C LEU A 261 15.93 -5.48 -8.24
N VAL A 262 15.25 -6.46 -7.67
CA VAL A 262 15.82 -7.68 -7.09
C VAL A 262 15.32 -8.89 -7.85
N VAL A 263 16.24 -9.72 -8.34
CA VAL A 263 15.94 -10.89 -9.16
C VAL A 263 16.54 -12.13 -8.51
N GLN A 264 15.68 -13.09 -8.15
CA GLN A 264 16.10 -14.44 -7.80
C GLN A 264 16.23 -15.30 -9.06
N ARG A 265 17.42 -15.83 -9.33
CA ARG A 265 17.72 -16.70 -10.47
C ARG A 265 17.63 -18.16 -10.03
N ILE A 266 16.57 -18.85 -10.45
CA ILE A 266 16.31 -20.24 -10.06
C ILE A 266 16.84 -21.15 -11.17
N ASP A 267 17.79 -22.02 -10.84
CA ASP A 267 18.34 -23.01 -11.77
C ASP A 267 17.31 -24.13 -11.99
N GLN A 268 16.89 -24.34 -13.23
CA GLN A 268 15.94 -25.40 -13.58
C GLN A 268 16.51 -26.81 -13.31
N SER A 269 17.82 -26.97 -13.39
CA SER A 269 18.51 -28.24 -13.16
C SER A 269 18.75 -28.54 -11.67
N SER A 270 18.66 -27.53 -10.80
CA SER A 270 18.88 -27.65 -9.37
C SER A 270 18.05 -26.62 -8.59
N ALA A 271 16.90 -27.06 -8.06
CA ALA A 271 16.03 -26.21 -7.24
C ALA A 271 16.69 -25.66 -5.95
N PHE A 272 17.85 -26.20 -5.55
CA PHE A 272 18.61 -25.77 -4.38
C PHE A 272 19.69 -24.74 -4.69
N LYS A 273 19.92 -24.42 -5.97
CA LYS A 273 20.87 -23.38 -6.38
C LYS A 273 20.06 -22.20 -6.90
N SER A 274 20.08 -21.13 -6.13
CA SER A 274 19.59 -19.85 -6.60
C SER A 274 20.60 -18.78 -6.28
N ASP A 275 20.81 -17.89 -7.25
CA ASP A 275 21.59 -16.67 -7.10
C ASP A 275 20.67 -15.47 -7.04
N LEU A 276 21.11 -14.39 -6.40
CA LEU A 276 20.36 -13.15 -6.33
C LEU A 276 21.12 -12.04 -7.04
N VAL A 277 20.45 -11.30 -7.91
CA VAL A 277 21.03 -10.12 -8.56
C VAL A 277 20.17 -8.92 -8.21
N TYR A 278 20.81 -7.81 -7.84
CA TYR A 278 20.10 -6.56 -7.60
C TYR A 278 20.66 -5.40 -8.43
N PHE A 279 19.76 -4.51 -8.83
CA PHE A 279 20.03 -3.31 -9.63
C PHE A 279 19.49 -2.11 -8.87
N LEU A 280 20.34 -1.17 -8.49
CA LEU A 280 19.89 0.12 -7.99
C LEU A 280 19.69 1.07 -9.17
N LEU A 281 18.44 1.45 -9.39
CA LEU A 281 17.98 2.25 -10.52
C LEU A 281 17.52 3.62 -10.03
N VAL A 282 18.00 4.68 -10.69
CA VAL A 282 17.57 6.07 -10.43
C VAL A 282 17.23 6.73 -11.76
N GLY A 283 16.21 7.58 -11.78
CA GLY A 283 15.78 8.23 -13.03
C GLY A 283 16.95 8.95 -13.71
N LYS A 284 17.05 8.81 -15.02
CA LYS A 284 18.02 9.52 -15.87
C LYS A 284 17.58 10.96 -16.11
N GLU A 285 18.52 11.88 -16.33
CA GLU A 285 18.17 13.27 -16.66
C GLU A 285 17.60 13.34 -18.09
N GLU A 286 16.61 14.21 -18.29
CA GLU A 286 16.01 14.55 -19.60
C GLU A 286 15.38 13.37 -20.39
N THR A 287 15.24 12.19 -19.77
CA THR A 287 14.67 11.00 -20.42
C THR A 287 13.70 10.27 -19.48
N ILE A 288 12.80 9.46 -20.04
CA ILE A 288 11.90 8.58 -19.28
C ILE A 288 12.56 7.21 -19.15
N ASP A 289 13.75 7.19 -18.54
CA ASP A 289 14.53 5.97 -18.34
C ASP A 289 15.25 5.97 -16.98
N TYR A 290 15.79 4.82 -16.60
CA TYR A 290 16.63 4.64 -15.42
C TYR A 290 18.10 4.49 -15.79
N ASP A 291 18.97 5.06 -14.95
CA ASP A 291 20.39 4.74 -14.92
C ASP A 291 20.67 3.71 -13.82
N LEU A 292 21.58 2.78 -14.09
CA LEU A 292 22.16 1.91 -13.09
C LEU A 292 23.20 2.68 -12.28
N VAL A 293 23.05 2.72 -10.97
CA VAL A 293 23.94 3.49 -10.08
C VAL A 293 24.58 2.60 -9.02
N ASN A 294 25.73 3.04 -8.51
CA ASN A 294 26.45 2.36 -7.45
C ASN A 294 25.66 2.43 -6.13
N SER A 295 25.37 1.28 -5.51
CA SER A 295 24.63 1.23 -4.25
C SER A 295 25.39 1.79 -3.05
N ASN A 296 26.72 1.85 -3.12
CA ASN A 296 27.58 2.34 -2.03
C ASN A 296 27.77 3.85 -2.05
N SER A 297 27.57 4.52 -3.19
CA SER A 297 27.84 5.96 -3.33
C SER A 297 26.64 6.85 -3.03
N GLN A 298 25.46 6.26 -2.83
CA GLN A 298 24.19 6.98 -2.74
C GLN A 298 23.77 7.16 -1.28
N ALA A 299 23.55 8.41 -0.84
CA ALA A 299 22.96 8.74 0.45
C ALA A 299 21.42 8.61 0.41
N LEU A 300 20.92 7.47 -0.07
CA LEU A 300 19.50 7.21 -0.19
C LEU A 300 18.99 6.41 1.01
N ASP A 301 18.01 6.98 1.72
CA ASP A 301 17.45 6.32 2.91
C ASP A 301 16.45 5.22 2.56
N TYR A 302 15.52 5.52 1.65
CA TYR A 302 14.38 4.65 1.30
C TYR A 302 14.33 4.43 -0.21
N CYS A 303 13.77 3.30 -0.63
CA CYS A 303 13.55 2.95 -2.03
C CYS A 303 12.25 2.18 -2.22
N MET A 304 11.77 2.14 -3.46
CA MET A 304 10.85 1.08 -3.89
C MET A 304 11.66 -0.17 -4.21
N VAL A 305 11.21 -1.32 -3.74
CA VAL A 305 11.81 -2.62 -4.06
C VAL A 305 10.87 -3.36 -5.00
N VAL A 306 11.41 -3.78 -6.15
CA VAL A 306 10.71 -4.56 -7.16
C VAL A 306 11.33 -5.93 -7.18
N THR A 307 10.64 -6.92 -6.63
CA THR A 307 11.16 -8.30 -6.53
C THR A 307 10.57 -9.19 -7.59
N GLY A 308 11.38 -10.06 -8.15
CA GLY A 308 10.93 -11.08 -9.07
C GLY A 308 11.89 -12.25 -9.15
N GLU A 309 11.52 -13.20 -9.99
CA GLU A 309 12.29 -14.41 -10.22
C GLU A 309 12.46 -14.69 -11.71
N ILE A 310 13.46 -15.49 -12.04
CA ILE A 310 13.61 -16.11 -13.35
C ILE A 310 13.85 -17.60 -13.23
N LEU A 311 13.46 -18.33 -14.27
CA LEU A 311 13.92 -19.68 -14.51
C LEU A 311 15.02 -19.63 -15.56
N HIS A 312 16.21 -20.13 -15.21
CA HIS A 312 17.36 -20.16 -16.11
C HIS A 312 18.00 -21.55 -16.16
N GLU A 313 18.72 -21.83 -17.25
CA GLU A 313 19.44 -23.09 -17.43
C GLU A 313 20.96 -22.90 -17.31
N GLN A 314 21.59 -22.12 -18.21
CA GLN A 314 23.06 -22.01 -18.28
C GLN A 314 23.57 -20.57 -18.51
N GLU A 315 22.74 -19.56 -18.27
CA GLU A 315 23.13 -18.17 -18.45
C GLU A 315 24.08 -17.72 -17.33
N SER A 316 25.19 -17.05 -17.65
CA SER A 316 26.04 -16.41 -16.66
C SER A 316 25.37 -15.16 -16.08
N ILE A 317 25.74 -14.78 -14.85
CA ILE A 317 25.17 -13.62 -14.18
C ILE A 317 25.49 -12.34 -14.95
N GLU A 318 26.72 -12.19 -15.44
CA GLU A 318 27.13 -11.01 -16.21
C GLU A 318 26.32 -10.89 -17.51
N HIS A 319 26.11 -12.00 -18.22
CA HIS A 319 25.29 -12.00 -19.44
C HIS A 319 23.84 -11.61 -19.13
N TYR A 320 23.28 -12.16 -18.04
CA TYR A 320 21.94 -11.80 -17.57
C TYR A 320 21.81 -10.31 -17.25
N VAL A 321 22.77 -9.76 -16.50
CA VAL A 321 22.81 -8.32 -16.15
C VAL A 321 22.81 -7.46 -17.43
N ARG A 322 23.67 -7.79 -18.40
CA ARG A 322 23.72 -7.07 -19.69
C ARG A 322 22.40 -7.17 -20.45
N ARG A 323 21.74 -8.33 -20.45
CA ARG A 323 20.45 -8.56 -21.11
C ARG A 323 19.34 -7.72 -20.49
N ILE A 324 19.24 -7.64 -19.16
CA ILE A 324 18.26 -6.81 -18.46
C ILE A 324 18.43 -5.33 -18.80
N LEU A 325 19.67 -4.84 -18.81
CA LEU A 325 19.95 -3.42 -19.13
C LEU A 325 19.70 -3.11 -20.61
N ALA A 326 20.01 -4.04 -21.52
CA ALA A 326 19.74 -3.87 -22.95
C ALA A 326 18.24 -3.81 -23.27
N GLU A 327 17.42 -4.60 -22.58
CA GLU A 327 15.96 -4.60 -22.73
C GLU A 327 15.26 -3.44 -22.03
N ASN A 328 15.98 -2.66 -21.22
CA ASN A 328 15.48 -1.58 -20.37
C ASN A 328 14.65 -2.10 -19.16
N PRO A 329 15.10 -1.85 -17.91
CA PRO A 329 14.39 -2.26 -16.70
C PRO A 329 12.96 -1.72 -16.56
N LEU A 330 12.70 -0.47 -16.97
CA LEU A 330 11.35 0.10 -16.96
C LEU A 330 10.42 -0.70 -17.88
N LYS A 331 10.86 -0.99 -19.11
CA LYS A 331 10.09 -1.78 -20.07
C LYS A 331 9.77 -3.17 -19.53
N ILE A 332 10.74 -3.83 -18.89
CA ILE A 332 10.58 -5.15 -18.26
C ILE A 332 9.50 -5.12 -17.15
N ILE A 333 9.56 -4.13 -16.26
CA ILE A 333 8.61 -3.96 -15.17
C ILE A 333 7.20 -3.69 -15.72
N LEU A 334 7.09 -2.76 -16.68
CA LEU A 334 5.81 -2.41 -17.29
C LEU A 334 5.20 -3.58 -18.06
N ALA A 335 6.01 -4.35 -18.79
CA ALA A 335 5.59 -5.57 -19.48
C ALA A 335 4.99 -6.61 -18.51
N ASN A 336 5.64 -6.81 -17.36
CA ASN A 336 5.09 -7.68 -16.31
C ASN A 336 3.70 -7.20 -15.89
N THR A 337 3.56 -5.93 -15.51
CA THR A 337 2.26 -5.38 -15.03
C THR A 337 1.18 -5.36 -16.13
N ALA A 338 1.57 -5.23 -17.40
CA ALA A 338 0.68 -5.38 -18.56
C ALA A 338 0.14 -6.81 -18.71
N SER A 339 0.97 -7.83 -18.46
CA SER A 339 0.57 -9.25 -18.52
C SER A 339 -0.41 -9.67 -17.42
N HIS A 340 -0.48 -8.93 -16.32
CA HIS A 340 -1.41 -9.21 -15.23
C HIS A 340 -2.86 -8.81 -15.58
N PRO A 341 -3.86 -9.38 -14.88
CA PRO A 341 -5.20 -8.83 -14.83
C PRO A 341 -5.17 -7.34 -14.45
N GLN A 342 -5.83 -6.49 -15.24
CA GLN A 342 -5.89 -5.05 -15.01
C GLN A 342 -6.85 -4.72 -13.87
N TYR A 343 -7.99 -5.40 -13.84
CA TYR A 343 -8.86 -5.47 -12.67
C TYR A 343 -9.00 -6.92 -12.20
N SER A 344 -9.16 -7.08 -10.89
CA SER A 344 -9.46 -8.37 -10.25
C SER A 344 -10.91 -8.42 -9.79
N GLY A 345 -11.36 -9.62 -9.39
CA GLY A 345 -12.71 -9.84 -8.89
C GLY A 345 -13.75 -10.12 -9.97
N LYS A 346 -14.99 -10.36 -9.51
CA LYS A 346 -16.14 -10.70 -10.36
C LYS A 346 -16.81 -9.44 -10.93
N ARG A 347 -16.98 -8.39 -10.12
CA ARG A 347 -17.69 -7.16 -10.53
C ARG A 347 -17.08 -6.48 -11.75
N LEU A 348 -15.76 -6.58 -11.94
CA LEU A 348 -15.02 -5.93 -13.02
C LEU A 348 -14.42 -6.94 -14.03
N GLU A 349 -14.94 -8.17 -14.08
CA GLU A 349 -14.41 -9.23 -14.94
C GLU A 349 -14.38 -8.84 -16.42
N ALA A 350 -15.40 -8.13 -16.92
CA ALA A 350 -15.46 -7.66 -18.31
C ALA A 350 -14.32 -6.68 -18.68
N LEU A 351 -13.76 -5.98 -17.69
CA LEU A 351 -12.67 -5.02 -17.86
C LEU A 351 -11.31 -5.60 -17.48
N ARG A 352 -11.26 -6.88 -17.06
CA ARG A 352 -10.06 -7.57 -16.57
C ARG A 352 -8.87 -7.41 -17.51
N ASN A 353 -9.12 -7.54 -18.81
CA ASN A 353 -8.06 -7.48 -19.82
C ASN A 353 -7.99 -6.12 -20.51
N ASN A 354 -9.10 -5.41 -20.67
CA ASN A 354 -9.08 -4.09 -21.31
C ASN A 354 -9.79 -3.07 -20.42
N PRO A 355 -9.04 -2.24 -19.66
CA PRO A 355 -9.64 -1.27 -18.75
C PRO A 355 -10.25 -0.07 -19.48
N PHE A 356 -9.93 0.11 -20.78
CA PHE A 356 -10.37 1.25 -21.58
C PHE A 356 -11.67 0.99 -22.36
N LEU A 357 -12.26 -0.21 -22.24
CA LEU A 357 -13.42 -0.65 -23.03
C LEU A 357 -14.64 0.28 -22.94
N LEU A 358 -14.80 1.01 -21.83
CA LEU A 358 -15.93 1.92 -21.60
C LEU A 358 -15.63 3.37 -21.98
N ILE A 359 -14.43 3.66 -22.48
CA ILE A 359 -14.03 5.00 -22.91
C ILE A 359 -14.29 5.09 -24.41
N SER A 360 -14.87 6.21 -24.86
CA SER A 360 -15.21 6.45 -26.27
C SER A 360 -14.03 6.14 -27.19
N ASP A 361 -14.28 5.39 -28.27
CA ASP A 361 -13.28 5.08 -29.30
C ASP A 361 -12.70 6.34 -29.98
N SER A 362 -13.41 7.46 -29.90
CA SER A 362 -12.93 8.77 -30.37
C SER A 362 -11.87 9.42 -29.45
N ASN A 363 -11.53 8.81 -28.31
CA ASN A 363 -10.51 9.33 -27.40
C ASN A 363 -9.12 8.79 -27.82
N GLU A 364 -8.36 9.62 -28.53
CA GLU A 364 -7.03 9.26 -29.06
C GLU A 364 -6.05 8.82 -27.95
N ILE A 365 -6.11 9.46 -26.77
CA ILE A 365 -5.27 9.11 -25.62
C ILE A 365 -5.58 7.70 -25.13
N ALA A 366 -6.86 7.36 -24.97
CA ALA A 366 -7.29 6.03 -24.53
C ALA A 366 -6.93 4.95 -25.57
N ALA A 367 -7.03 5.26 -26.87
CA ALA A 367 -6.60 4.38 -27.94
C ALA A 367 -5.08 4.11 -27.85
N GLN A 368 -4.26 5.16 -27.69
CA GLN A 368 -2.81 5.02 -27.53
C GLN A 368 -2.43 4.15 -26.32
N HIS A 369 -3.08 4.35 -25.17
CA HIS A 369 -2.83 3.54 -23.97
C HIS A 369 -3.28 2.08 -24.13
N THR A 370 -4.35 1.85 -24.90
CA THR A 370 -4.82 0.50 -25.26
C THR A 370 -3.79 -0.23 -26.13
N ASP A 371 -3.28 0.43 -27.18
CA ASP A 371 -2.28 -0.13 -28.07
C ASP A 371 -0.98 -0.45 -27.32
N ASN A 372 -0.54 0.45 -26.44
CA ASN A 372 0.63 0.24 -25.59
C ASN A 372 0.45 -0.99 -24.67
N LEU A 373 -0.71 -1.14 -24.04
CA LEU A 373 -1.03 -2.29 -23.21
C LEU A 373 -0.97 -3.61 -24.00
N ILE A 374 -1.56 -3.65 -25.20
CA ILE A 374 -1.56 -4.83 -26.07
C ILE A 374 -0.12 -5.18 -26.50
N ASN A 375 0.65 -4.18 -26.91
CA ASN A 375 2.03 -4.39 -27.33
C ASN A 375 2.92 -4.90 -26.19
N LEU A 376 2.79 -4.35 -24.99
CA LEU A 376 3.57 -4.81 -23.84
C LEU A 376 3.17 -6.20 -23.36
N ARG A 377 1.89 -6.58 -23.49
CA ARG A 377 1.47 -7.97 -23.22
C ARG A 377 2.11 -8.97 -24.16
N ARG A 378 2.12 -8.64 -25.46
CA ARG A 378 2.78 -9.48 -26.47
C ARG A 378 4.27 -9.59 -26.17
N TYR A 379 4.94 -8.47 -25.93
CA TYR A 379 6.34 -8.45 -25.52
C TYR A 379 6.58 -9.28 -24.25
N ALA A 380 5.68 -9.22 -23.26
CA ALA A 380 5.82 -9.98 -22.02
C ALA A 380 5.79 -11.50 -22.21
N LEU A 381 4.94 -11.97 -23.13
CA LEU A 381 4.88 -13.39 -23.48
C LEU A 381 6.13 -13.82 -24.27
N GLU A 382 6.53 -13.02 -25.26
CA GLU A 382 7.63 -13.33 -26.17
C GLU A 382 9.00 -13.27 -25.45
N SER A 383 9.21 -12.25 -24.63
CA SER A 383 10.54 -11.91 -24.08
C SER A 383 10.82 -12.51 -22.71
N GLY A 384 9.83 -13.13 -22.06
CA GLY A 384 10.04 -13.77 -20.75
C GLY A 384 9.64 -12.93 -19.54
N CYS A 385 8.64 -12.05 -19.70
CA CYS A 385 8.11 -11.19 -18.65
C CYS A 385 6.68 -11.58 -18.19
N SER A 386 6.35 -12.87 -18.21
CA SER A 386 5.00 -13.36 -17.88
C SER A 386 5.04 -14.64 -17.06
N GLN A 387 3.90 -15.04 -16.47
CA GLN A 387 3.85 -16.29 -15.70
C GLN A 387 4.18 -17.53 -16.55
N GLN A 388 3.77 -17.49 -17.82
CA GLN A 388 3.96 -18.56 -18.82
C GLN A 388 5.39 -18.63 -19.34
N ASN A 389 6.10 -17.50 -19.36
CA ASN A 389 7.49 -17.41 -19.80
C ASN A 389 8.26 -16.52 -18.82
N ARG A 390 9.03 -17.14 -17.91
CA ARG A 390 9.78 -16.48 -16.82
C ARG A 390 11.29 -16.42 -17.09
N THR A 391 11.69 -16.25 -18.34
CA THR A 391 13.09 -16.34 -18.75
C THR A 391 13.84 -15.00 -18.71
N LEU A 392 13.13 -13.88 -18.54
CA LEU A 392 13.74 -12.55 -18.40
C LEU A 392 13.45 -11.94 -17.04
N PHE A 393 12.20 -11.87 -16.60
CA PHE A 393 11.85 -11.40 -15.26
C PHE A 393 10.37 -11.71 -14.97
N PHE A 394 10.04 -12.36 -13.86
CA PHE A 394 8.66 -12.50 -13.42
C PHE A 394 8.45 -11.77 -12.10
N LEU A 395 7.63 -10.71 -12.14
CA LEU A 395 7.34 -9.89 -10.97
C LEU A 395 6.61 -10.71 -9.91
N ARG A 396 7.15 -10.70 -8.69
CA ARG A 396 6.53 -11.33 -7.52
C ARG A 396 5.85 -10.30 -6.64
N HIS A 397 6.53 -9.21 -6.32
CA HIS A 397 6.01 -8.22 -5.38
C HIS A 397 6.70 -6.87 -5.49
N ILE A 398 5.99 -5.80 -5.13
CA ILE A 398 6.51 -4.43 -5.04
C ILE A 398 6.19 -3.86 -3.66
N TYR A 399 7.21 -3.42 -2.93
CA TYR A 399 7.10 -2.82 -1.60
C TYR A 399 8.05 -1.64 -1.44
N ALA A 400 8.03 -0.97 -0.28
CA ALA A 400 9.00 0.06 0.07
C ALA A 400 9.83 -0.38 1.27
N ASN A 401 11.11 -0.02 1.28
CA ASN A 401 11.98 -0.29 2.41
C ASN A 401 13.12 0.73 2.52
N LYS A 402 13.87 0.65 3.62
CA LYS A 402 15.18 1.30 3.75
C LYS A 402 16.18 0.61 2.83
N LEU A 403 16.85 1.37 1.97
CA LEU A 403 17.73 0.82 0.94
C LEU A 403 18.88 0.00 1.55
N LYS A 404 19.56 0.56 2.56
CA LYS A 404 20.69 -0.10 3.22
C LYS A 404 20.29 -1.35 3.97
N ASP A 405 19.12 -1.33 4.62
CA ASP A 405 18.62 -2.49 5.35
C ASP A 405 18.22 -3.60 4.38
N GLU A 406 17.60 -3.26 3.25
CA GLU A 406 17.27 -4.21 2.19
C GLU A 406 18.53 -4.88 1.64
N ILE A 407 19.52 -4.11 1.18
CA ILE A 407 20.78 -4.67 0.65
C ILE A 407 21.49 -5.54 1.68
N LYS A 408 21.56 -5.09 2.94
CA LYS A 408 22.13 -5.88 4.04
C LYS A 408 21.37 -7.19 4.25
N GLN A 409 20.04 -7.18 4.17
CA GLN A 409 19.23 -8.40 4.30
C GLN A 409 19.48 -9.36 3.13
N LEU A 410 19.56 -8.86 1.90
CA LEU A 410 19.89 -9.66 0.72
C LEU A 410 21.25 -10.34 0.86
N GLN A 411 22.24 -9.64 1.41
CA GLN A 411 23.60 -10.18 1.61
C GLN A 411 23.71 -11.16 2.80
N LEU A 412 22.90 -10.99 3.86
CA LEU A 412 23.01 -11.79 5.09
C LEU A 412 22.08 -13.00 5.15
N LYS A 413 20.84 -12.87 4.64
CA LYS A 413 19.81 -13.90 4.80
C LYS A 413 19.75 -14.86 3.62
N TYR A 414 20.26 -14.45 2.47
CA TYR A 414 20.24 -15.31 1.30
C TYR A 414 21.27 -16.42 1.46
N GLN A 415 20.84 -17.67 1.27
CA GLN A 415 21.72 -18.83 1.41
C GLN A 415 22.72 -18.98 0.25
N GLY A 416 22.49 -18.27 -0.87
CA GLY A 416 23.39 -18.20 -2.02
C GLY A 416 24.19 -16.90 -2.08
N GLU A 417 24.78 -16.59 -3.23
CA GLU A 417 25.50 -15.34 -3.46
C GLU A 417 24.55 -14.23 -3.96
N ALA A 418 24.73 -13.01 -3.43
CA ALA A 418 23.99 -11.82 -3.84
C ALA A 418 24.93 -10.87 -4.60
N TYR A 419 24.57 -10.52 -5.83
CA TYR A 419 25.41 -9.80 -6.78
C TYR A 419 24.85 -8.40 -7.06
N ASP A 420 25.70 -7.39 -6.89
CA ASP A 420 25.45 -6.02 -7.31
C ASP A 420 25.73 -5.87 -8.81
N ALA A 421 24.69 -5.61 -9.61
CA ALA A 421 24.82 -5.43 -11.04
C ALA A 421 25.78 -4.29 -11.42
N TYR A 422 25.88 -3.22 -10.62
CA TYR A 422 26.79 -2.11 -10.91
C TYR A 422 28.24 -2.54 -10.73
N ALA A 423 28.56 -3.17 -9.59
CA ALA A 423 29.91 -3.63 -9.29
C ALA A 423 30.39 -4.69 -10.28
N MET A 424 29.49 -5.55 -10.76
CA MET A 424 29.82 -6.56 -11.78
C MET A 424 30.25 -5.95 -13.12
N LEU A 425 29.64 -4.84 -13.52
CA LEU A 425 29.97 -4.18 -14.79
C LEU A 425 31.12 -3.18 -14.66
N ASN A 426 31.49 -2.80 -13.44
CA ASN A 426 32.53 -1.80 -13.13
C ASN A 426 33.48 -2.34 -12.03
N PRO A 427 34.27 -3.40 -12.33
CA PRO A 427 35.12 -4.08 -11.35
C PRO A 427 36.34 -3.29 -10.86
#